data_AF-A0A3L7Q394-F1
#
_entry.id   AF-A0A3L7Q394-F1
#
_cell.length_a   1.000
_cell.length_b   1.000
_cell.length_c   1.000
_cell.angle_alpha   90.00
_cell.angle_beta   90.00
_cell.angle_gamma   90.00
#
_symmetry.space_group_name_H-M   'P 1'
#
loop_
_entity.id
_entity.type
_entity.pdbx_description
1 polymer ?
#
loop_
_entity_poly.entity_id
_entity_poly.type
_entity_poly.pdbx_seq_one_letter_code
_entity_poly.pdbx_strand_id
1 'polypeptide(L)'
;MESLPVVTPRFRIRFAGDHARYRYCVTLGPVETLHPLQREFCGGDEITVGMVARPDRRGCVDLEFDDGMIAYEYPVEYFTILGSE
;
A
#
# COMPACT_ATOMS: atom_id res chain seq x y z
N MET A 1 3.08 0.25 31.76
CA MET A 1 2.26 -0.19 30.62
C MET A 1 3.18 -0.25 29.43
N GLU A 2 3.76 -1.43 29.18
CA GLU A 2 4.50 -1.67 27.94
C GLU A 2 3.46 -1.83 26.83
N SER A 3 3.41 -0.87 25.92
CA SER A 3 2.60 -1.00 24.70
C SER A 3 3.18 -2.17 23.91
N LEU A 4 2.37 -3.21 23.70
CA LEU A 4 2.73 -4.29 22.78
C LEU A 4 3.08 -3.66 21.42
N PRO A 5 4.14 -4.14 20.73
CA PRO A 5 4.44 -3.67 19.39
C PRO A 5 3.21 -3.95 18.53
N VAL A 6 2.63 -2.89 17.96
CA VAL A 6 1.58 -3.03 16.95
C VAL A 6 2.26 -3.61 15.73
N VAL A 7 2.18 -4.93 15.57
CA VAL A 7 2.68 -5.61 14.38
C VAL A 7 1.70 -5.31 13.25
N THR A 8 2.15 -4.58 12.24
CA THR A 8 1.36 -4.35 11.03
C THR A 8 1.17 -5.70 10.32
N PRO A 9 -0.07 -6.18 10.14
CA PRO A 9 -0.31 -7.44 9.44
C PRO A 9 0.15 -7.33 7.98
N ARG A 10 0.82 -8.38 7.49
CA ARG A 10 1.41 -8.43 6.16
C ARG A 10 0.49 -9.18 5.19
N PHE A 11 0.35 -8.61 4.00
CA PHE A 11 -0.49 -9.15 2.94
C PHE A 11 0.26 -9.15 1.62
N ARG A 12 0.08 -10.23 0.86
CA ARG A 12 0.44 -10.26 -0.55
C ARG A 12 -0.70 -9.63 -1.35
N ILE A 13 -0.40 -8.59 -2.09
CA ILE A 13 -1.35 -7.91 -2.96
C ILE A 13 -0.92 -8.03 -4.43
N ARG A 14 -1.89 -7.90 -5.34
CA ARG A 14 -1.67 -7.76 -6.78
C ARG A 14 -2.31 -6.48 -7.28
N PHE A 15 -1.56 -5.61 -7.95
CA PHE A 15 -2.12 -4.42 -8.59
C PHE A 15 -3.12 -4.81 -9.69
N ALA A 16 -4.22 -4.08 -9.78
CA ALA A 16 -5.30 -4.38 -10.71
C ALA A 16 -4.87 -4.18 -12.17
N GLY A 17 -5.61 -4.78 -13.11
CA GLY A 17 -5.35 -4.61 -14.54
C GLY A 17 -4.16 -5.42 -15.09
N ASP A 18 -3.91 -5.23 -16.39
CA ASP A 18 -2.88 -5.91 -17.16
C ASP A 18 -1.57 -5.11 -17.25
N HIS A 19 -0.44 -5.82 -17.23
CA HIS A 19 0.91 -5.26 -17.17
C HIS A 19 1.26 -4.39 -18.39
N ALA A 20 0.64 -4.61 -19.55
CA ALA A 20 0.90 -3.81 -20.75
C ALA A 20 0.08 -2.50 -20.79
N ARG A 21 -0.95 -2.36 -19.95
CA ARG A 21 -1.95 -1.29 -20.07
C ARG A 21 -2.07 -0.38 -18.86
N TYR A 22 -1.74 -0.88 -17.68
CA TYR A 22 -1.93 -0.14 -16.43
C TYR A 22 -0.59 0.10 -15.74
N ARG A 23 -0.36 1.36 -15.37
CA ARG A 23 0.77 1.79 -14.53
C ARG A 23 0.24 2.60 -13.37
N TYR A 24 0.70 2.27 -12.18
CA TYR A 24 0.33 2.86 -10.91
C TYR A 24 1.51 3.63 -10.36
N CYS A 25 1.38 4.95 -10.24
CA CYS A 25 2.33 5.77 -9.50
C CYS A 25 1.86 5.88 -8.06
N VAL A 26 2.54 5.17 -7.16
CA VAL A 26 2.26 5.18 -5.72
C VAL A 26 3.12 6.25 -5.06
N THR A 27 2.46 7.22 -4.43
CA THR A 27 3.13 8.25 -3.64
C THR A 27 3.49 7.71 -2.26
N LEU A 28 4.75 7.88 -1.87
CA LEU A 28 5.32 7.43 -0.61
C LEU A 28 5.63 8.62 0.30
N GLY A 29 5.38 8.43 1.60
CA GLY A 29 5.56 9.47 2.62
C GLY A 29 4.34 10.39 2.75
N PRO A 30 4.40 11.35 3.69
CA PRO A 30 3.27 12.23 3.97
C PRO A 30 2.95 13.11 2.76
N VAL A 31 1.66 13.32 2.51
CA VAL A 31 1.12 14.13 1.39
C VAL A 31 1.66 15.56 1.39
N GLU A 32 2.06 16.08 2.56
CA GLU A 32 2.58 17.45 2.75
C GLU A 32 4.06 17.60 2.30
N THR A 33 4.72 16.53 1.88
CA THR A 33 6.13 16.58 1.45
C THR A 33 6.27 17.40 0.16
N LEU A 34 7.13 18.42 0.19
CA LEU A 34 7.43 19.29 -0.97
C LEU A 34 7.89 18.52 -2.23
N HIS A 35 8.58 17.39 -2.02
CA HIS A 35 9.04 16.49 -3.07
C HIS A 35 8.66 15.05 -2.69
N PRO A 36 7.44 14.61 -2.98
CA PRO A 36 6.99 13.29 -2.60
C PRO A 36 7.77 12.23 -3.38
N LEU A 37 8.19 11.17 -2.69
CA LEU A 37 8.79 10.02 -3.36
C LEU A 37 7.69 9.25 -4.10
N GLN A 38 7.98 8.78 -5.30
CA GLN A 38 7.04 7.98 -6.08
C GLN A 38 7.66 6.62 -6.42
N ARG A 39 6.82 5.59 -6.42
CA ARG A 39 7.16 4.24 -6.86
C ARG A 39 6.17 3.78 -7.91
N GLU A 40 6.68 3.25 -9.01
CA GLU A 40 5.85 2.76 -10.10
C GLU A 40 5.64 1.25 -9.99
N PHE A 41 4.40 0.83 -10.24
CA PHE A 41 4.00 -0.57 -10.38
C PHE A 41 3.18 -0.74 -11.64
N CYS A 42 3.25 -1.91 -12.27
CA CYS A 42 2.41 -2.27 -13.40
C CYS A 42 1.20 -3.10 -12.94
N GLY A 43 0.15 -3.11 -13.76
CA GLY A 43 -0.97 -4.02 -13.53
C GLY A 43 -0.51 -5.47 -13.49
N GLY A 44 -0.99 -6.24 -12.52
CA GLY A 44 -0.55 -7.62 -12.30
C GLY A 44 0.71 -7.77 -11.47
N ASP A 45 1.42 -6.69 -11.12
CA ASP A 45 2.55 -6.77 -10.19
C ASP A 45 2.09 -7.24 -8.82
N GLU A 46 2.91 -8.09 -8.20
CA GLU A 46 2.63 -8.65 -6.89
C GLU A 46 3.71 -8.27 -5.89
N ILE A 47 3.28 -7.84 -4.71
CA ILE A 47 4.17 -7.40 -3.63
C ILE A 47 3.60 -7.78 -2.27
N THR A 48 4.47 -7.89 -1.27
CA THR A 48 4.08 -7.98 0.13
C THR A 48 4.11 -6.58 0.76
N VAL A 49 3.04 -6.22 1.46
CA VAL A 49 2.90 -4.94 2.17
C VAL A 49 2.29 -5.15 3.54
N GLY A 50 2.72 -4.35 4.53
CA GLY A 50 1.93 -4.13 5.73
C GLY A 50 0.68 -3.34 5.37
N MET A 51 -0.48 -3.69 5.92
CA MET A 51 -1.74 -3.01 5.60
C MET A 51 -2.47 -2.58 6.86
N VAL A 52 -2.86 -1.30 6.90
CA VAL A 52 -3.67 -0.74 8.00
C VAL A 52 -4.92 -0.10 7.43
N ALA A 53 -6.09 -0.57 7.86
CA ALA A 53 -7.36 0.01 7.46
C ALA A 53 -7.58 1.37 8.13
N ARG A 54 -8.05 2.36 7.36
CA ARG A 54 -8.41 3.70 7.85
C ARG A 54 -9.93 3.77 8.09
N PRO A 55 -10.42 3.65 9.33
CA PRO A 55 -11.87 3.61 9.60
C PRO A 55 -12.59 4.90 9.21
N ASP A 56 -11.88 6.02 9.23
CA ASP A 56 -12.34 7.36 8.82
C ASP A 56 -12.38 7.55 7.29
N ARG A 57 -11.72 6.66 6.52
CA ARG A 57 -11.64 6.70 5.05
C ARG A 57 -12.02 5.35 4.46
N ARG A 58 -13.33 5.12 4.34
CA ARG A 58 -13.86 3.88 3.73
C ARG A 58 -13.28 3.67 2.33
N GLY A 59 -12.74 2.48 2.09
CA GLY A 59 -12.16 2.11 0.79
C GLY A 59 -10.68 2.51 0.62
N CYS A 60 -10.04 3.06 1.66
CA CYS A 60 -8.61 3.33 1.67
C CYS A 60 -7.90 2.56 2.78
N VAL A 61 -6.63 2.25 2.53
CA VAL A 61 -5.70 1.65 3.49
C VAL A 61 -4.37 2.37 3.43
N ASP A 62 -3.58 2.28 4.50
CA ASP A 62 -2.16 2.58 4.40
C ASP A 62 -1.41 1.31 4.02
N LEU A 63 -0.45 1.44 3.11
CA LEU A 63 0.44 0.37 2.68
C LEU A 63 1.86 0.66 3.16
N GLU A 64 2.42 -0.23 3.97
CA GLU A 64 3.80 -0.21 4.42
C GLU A 64 4.63 -1.19 3.57
N PHE A 65 5.66 -0.70 2.90
CA PHE A 65 6.53 -1.51 2.05
C PHE A 65 7.71 -2.09 2.86
N ASP A 66 8.39 -3.12 2.32
CA ASP A 66 9.51 -3.81 3.01
C ASP A 66 10.68 -2.88 3.38
N ASP A 67 10.84 -1.77 2.68
CA ASP A 67 11.84 -0.75 2.97
C ASP A 67 11.39 0.29 4.01
N GLY A 68 10.23 0.07 4.65
CA GLY A 68 9.65 0.93 5.68
C GLY A 68 8.95 2.18 5.14
N MET A 69 8.90 2.36 3.82
CA MET A 69 8.15 3.47 3.20
C MET A 69 6.65 3.21 3.28
N ILE A 70 5.85 4.27 3.43
CA ILE A 70 4.39 4.15 3.58
C ILE A 70 3.69 4.93 2.46
N ALA A 71 2.71 4.30 1.81
CA ALA A 71 1.71 4.99 1.00
C ALA A 71 0.45 5.20 1.86
N TYR A 72 0.08 6.45 2.11
CA TYR A 72 -1.09 6.80 2.91
C TYR A 72 -2.37 6.85 2.07
N GLU A 73 -3.49 6.45 2.68
CA GLU A 73 -4.83 6.57 2.10
C GLU A 73 -4.96 5.95 0.69
N TYR A 74 -4.25 4.85 0.41
CA TYR A 74 -4.25 4.19 -0.89
C TYR A 74 -5.56 3.45 -1.15
N PRO A 75 -6.24 3.69 -2.30
CA PRO A 75 -7.53 3.06 -2.58
C PRO A 75 -7.43 1.55 -2.79
N VAL A 76 -8.30 0.79 -2.12
CA VAL A 76 -8.33 -0.68 -2.21
C VAL A 76 -8.77 -1.19 -3.59
N GLU A 77 -9.40 -0.35 -4.41
CA GLU A 77 -9.82 -0.72 -5.77
C GLU A 77 -8.64 -0.93 -6.75
N TYR A 78 -7.45 -0.41 -6.42
CA TYR A 78 -6.26 -0.52 -7.26
C TYR A 78 -5.50 -1.83 -7.10
N PHE A 79 -5.91 -2.69 -6.18
CA PHE A 79 -5.25 -3.98 -5.97
C PHE A 79 -6.23 -5.04 -5.48
N THR A 80 -5.78 -6.28 -5.48
CA THR A 80 -6.48 -7.43 -4.90
C THR A 80 -5.60 -8.06 -3.83
N ILE A 81 -6.20 -8.49 -2.73
CA ILE A 81 -5.47 -9.21 -1.67
C ILE A 81 -5.45 -10.69 -2.04
N LEU A 82 -4.25 -11.25 -2.17
CA LEU A 82 -4.04 -12.67 -2.50
C LEU A 82 -4.00 -13.55 -1.25
N GLY A 83 -3.61 -12.99 -0.10
CA GLY A 83 -3.55 -13.69 1.19
C GLY A 83 -2.76 -12.89 2.24
N SER A 84 -2.83 -13.33 3.50
CA SER A 84 -1.96 -12.88 4.59
C SER A 84 -0.73 -13.77 4.70
N GLU A 85 0.42 -13.20 5.06
CA GLU A 85 1.64 -13.95 5.42
C GLU A 85 1.75 -14.19 6.93
#